data_AF-A0A151REB8-F1
#
_entry.id   AF-A0A151REB8-F1
#
_cell.length_a   1.000
_cell.length_b   1.000
_cell.length_c   1.000
_cell.angle_alpha   90.00
_cell.angle_beta   90.00
_cell.angle_gamma   90.00
#
_symmetry.space_group_name_H-M   'P 1'
#
loop_
_entity.id
_entity.type
_entity.pdbx_description
1 polymer ?
#
loop_
_entity_poly.entity_id
_entity_poly.type
_entity_poly.pdbx_seq_one_letter_code
_entity_poly.pdbx_strand_id
1 'polypeptide(L)'
;MHATLSLSLPNPGASQSHSPHLLHPPPYIVHSFCSKIDHMESHTPNTNDTIEIEAYKQQQLEEEDDDEEENNEILKRRISNHPLYGLLVEAHLDCLKVGDISNLERELKIDEMQAREKQNMGMFSQSELDLFMEAYCLALGKLKEAMVEPQQKSMAFINNMHSQLRELTKATLPAPPEPAASSSECKLIRRNPTI
;
A
#
# COMPACT_ATOMS: atom_id res chain seq x y z
N MET A 1 -18.26 -26.19 62.08
CA MET A 1 -19.44 -25.68 61.36
C MET A 1 -18.99 -25.38 59.94
N HIS A 2 -19.42 -26.25 59.04
CA HIS A 2 -19.07 -26.28 57.61
C HIS A 2 -19.77 -25.14 56.88
N ALA A 3 -19.11 -24.52 55.89
CA ALA A 3 -19.79 -23.91 54.74
C ALA A 3 -18.78 -23.75 53.59
N THR A 4 -18.54 -24.85 52.89
CA THR A 4 -18.00 -24.87 51.53
C THR A 4 -19.04 -24.29 50.58
N LEU A 5 -18.80 -23.09 50.05
CA LEU A 5 -19.61 -22.52 48.97
C LEU A 5 -19.16 -23.14 47.64
N SER A 6 -19.80 -24.26 47.27
CA SER A 6 -19.79 -24.77 45.91
C SER A 6 -20.60 -23.82 45.01
N LEU A 7 -19.92 -22.99 44.23
CA LEU A 7 -20.53 -22.32 43.08
C LEU A 7 -20.47 -23.29 41.90
N SER A 8 -21.51 -24.12 41.77
CA SER A 8 -21.79 -24.87 40.55
C SER A 8 -22.02 -23.90 39.41
N LEU A 9 -21.15 -23.92 38.40
CA LEU A 9 -21.43 -23.26 37.13
C LEU A 9 -22.65 -23.94 36.49
N PRO A 10 -23.61 -23.17 35.96
CA PRO A 10 -24.73 -23.73 35.22
C PRO A 10 -24.23 -24.35 33.91
N ASN A 11 -24.62 -25.62 33.71
CA ASN A 11 -24.53 -26.33 32.45
C ASN A 11 -25.25 -25.53 31.35
N PRO A 12 -24.59 -25.14 30.24
CA PRO A 12 -25.26 -24.54 29.09
C PRO A 12 -25.97 -25.65 28.30
N GLY A 13 -27.14 -26.06 28.81
CA GLY A 13 -28.11 -26.83 28.04
C GLY A 13 -28.85 -25.91 27.05
N ALA A 14 -28.91 -26.37 25.80
CA ALA A 14 -29.87 -25.98 24.78
C ALA A 14 -29.82 -24.53 24.28
N SER A 15 -28.84 -24.23 23.42
CA SER A 15 -29.07 -23.27 22.35
C SER A 15 -29.50 -24.04 21.10
N GLN A 16 -30.77 -23.85 20.74
CA GLN A 16 -31.34 -24.27 19.46
C GLN A 16 -30.41 -23.79 18.34
N SER A 17 -29.80 -24.70 17.59
CA SER A 17 -29.17 -24.37 16.32
C SER A 17 -30.28 -24.07 15.32
N HIS A 18 -30.76 -22.83 15.33
CA HIS A 18 -31.47 -22.29 14.19
C HIS A 18 -30.52 -22.34 12.98
N SER A 19 -30.96 -23.08 11.97
CA SER A 19 -30.31 -23.14 10.67
C SER A 19 -29.96 -21.74 10.16
N PRO A 20 -28.79 -21.54 9.54
CA PRO A 20 -28.59 -20.34 8.77
C PRO A 20 -29.58 -20.40 7.60
N HIS A 21 -30.48 -19.43 7.53
CA HIS A 21 -31.19 -19.14 6.30
C HIS A 21 -30.11 -18.86 5.25
N LEU A 22 -29.86 -19.85 4.40
CA LEU A 22 -29.20 -19.67 3.12
C LEU A 22 -30.08 -18.68 2.35
N LEU A 23 -29.70 -17.40 2.40
CA LEU A 23 -30.16 -16.41 1.46
C LEU A 23 -29.63 -16.87 0.10
N HIS A 24 -30.48 -17.53 -0.68
CA HIS A 24 -30.19 -17.80 -2.07
C HIS A 24 -29.89 -16.44 -2.76
N PRO A 25 -28.86 -16.37 -3.62
CA PRO A 25 -28.68 -15.22 -4.47
C PRO A 25 -29.92 -15.05 -5.36
N PRO A 26 -30.41 -13.81 -5.58
CA PRO A 26 -31.55 -13.56 -6.45
C PRO A 26 -31.24 -14.05 -7.88
N PRO A 27 -32.16 -14.78 -8.55
CA PRO A 27 -31.90 -15.37 -9.85
C PRO A 27 -32.14 -14.32 -10.95
N TYR A 28 -31.28 -13.32 -11.06
CA TYR A 28 -31.44 -12.31 -12.13
C TYR A 28 -30.11 -11.81 -12.67
N ILE A 29 -29.30 -12.69 -13.28
CA ILE A 29 -28.45 -12.33 -14.43
C ILE A 29 -28.34 -13.57 -15.34
N VAL A 30 -29.41 -13.87 -16.08
CA VAL A 30 -29.35 -14.56 -17.38
C VAL A 30 -30.67 -14.28 -18.12
N HIS A 31 -30.97 -13.01 -18.39
CA HIS A 31 -32.13 -12.68 -19.22
C HIS A 31 -31.82 -11.84 -20.46
N SER A 32 -30.58 -11.90 -20.97
CA SER A 32 -30.27 -11.22 -22.24
C SER A 32 -29.70 -12.10 -23.35
N PHE A 33 -29.65 -13.43 -23.20
CA PHE A 33 -29.22 -14.28 -24.31
C PHE A 33 -30.05 -15.54 -24.58
N CYS A 34 -31.22 -15.71 -23.95
CA CYS A 34 -32.13 -16.81 -24.26
C CYS A 34 -33.51 -16.31 -24.69
N SER A 35 -33.60 -15.59 -25.81
CA SER A 35 -34.91 -15.24 -26.39
C SER A 35 -34.99 -15.28 -27.92
N LYS A 36 -34.00 -15.83 -28.64
CA LYS A 36 -34.11 -16.04 -30.10
C LYS A 36 -33.44 -17.33 -30.60
N ILE A 37 -33.63 -18.44 -29.89
CA ILE A 37 -33.47 -19.76 -30.50
C ILE A 37 -34.69 -20.57 -30.06
N ASP A 38 -35.82 -20.37 -30.73
CA ASP A 38 -36.87 -21.38 -30.86
C ASP A 38 -37.86 -20.95 -31.95
N HIS A 39 -37.40 -20.99 -33.20
CA HIS A 39 -38.30 -21.22 -34.34
C HIS A 39 -37.57 -21.82 -35.55
N MET A 40 -37.82 -23.12 -35.77
CA MET A 40 -37.86 -23.85 -37.05
C MET A 40 -36.58 -24.00 -37.91
N GLU A 41 -35.96 -25.18 -37.75
CA GLU A 41 -35.58 -26.16 -38.78
C GLU A 41 -34.68 -25.79 -39.99
N SER A 42 -33.60 -26.60 -40.09
CA SER A 42 -32.80 -26.93 -41.27
C SER A 42 -32.27 -25.80 -42.15
N HIS A 43 -30.98 -25.51 -42.06
CA HIS A 43 -30.07 -25.50 -43.20
C HIS A 43 -28.63 -25.50 -42.66
N THR A 44 -27.76 -26.32 -43.26
CA THR A 44 -26.31 -26.25 -43.04
C THR A 44 -25.83 -24.81 -43.23
N PRO A 45 -25.01 -24.22 -42.34
CA PRO A 45 -24.67 -22.80 -42.45
C PRO A 45 -23.90 -22.56 -43.74
N ASN A 46 -24.43 -21.69 -44.60
CA ASN A 46 -23.69 -21.14 -45.72
C ASN A 46 -22.58 -20.24 -45.15
N THR A 47 -21.37 -20.36 -45.68
CA THR A 47 -20.16 -19.62 -45.23
C THR A 47 -20.31 -18.09 -45.28
N ASN A 48 -21.36 -17.57 -45.94
CA ASN A 48 -21.61 -16.14 -46.07
C ASN A 48 -22.35 -15.53 -44.85
N ASP A 49 -23.22 -16.28 -44.16
CA ASP A 49 -24.01 -15.75 -43.03
C ASP A 49 -23.18 -15.64 -41.74
N THR A 50 -22.16 -16.51 -41.60
CA THR A 50 -21.20 -16.46 -40.49
C THR A 50 -20.35 -15.19 -40.53
N ILE A 51 -19.94 -14.75 -41.73
CA ILE A 51 -19.12 -13.54 -41.93
C ILE A 51 -19.89 -12.28 -41.55
N GLU A 52 -21.19 -12.24 -41.86
CA GLU A 52 -22.05 -11.11 -41.52
C GLU A 52 -22.32 -11.02 -40.00
N ILE A 53 -22.58 -12.16 -39.33
CA ILE A 53 -22.73 -12.21 -37.86
C ILE A 53 -21.43 -11.84 -37.14
N GLU A 54 -20.27 -12.28 -37.64
CA GLU A 54 -18.96 -11.92 -37.09
C GLU A 54 -18.66 -10.43 -37.25
N ALA A 55 -19.02 -9.82 -38.39
CA ALA A 55 -18.85 -8.38 -38.62
C ALA A 55 -19.73 -7.52 -37.69
N TYR A 56 -20.99 -7.91 -37.43
CA TYR A 56 -21.84 -7.23 -36.44
C TYR A 56 -21.35 -7.41 -35.00
N LYS A 57 -20.75 -8.56 -34.69
CA LYS A 57 -20.11 -8.80 -33.38
C LYS A 57 -18.85 -7.97 -33.20
N GLN A 58 -18.04 -7.82 -34.25
CA GLN A 58 -16.85 -6.97 -34.24
C GLN A 58 -17.22 -5.49 -34.12
N GLN A 59 -18.25 -5.02 -34.83
CA GLN A 59 -18.74 -3.64 -34.68
C GLN A 59 -19.27 -3.34 -33.28
N GLN A 60 -20.04 -4.25 -32.66
CA GLN A 60 -20.52 -4.07 -31.28
C GLN A 60 -19.40 -4.07 -30.25
N LEU A 61 -18.36 -4.90 -30.44
CA LEU A 61 -17.19 -4.94 -29.57
C LEU A 61 -16.29 -3.68 -29.71
N GLU A 62 -16.24 -3.08 -30.90
CA GLU A 62 -15.51 -1.83 -31.16
C GLU A 62 -16.27 -0.61 -30.59
N GLU A 63 -17.59 -0.55 -30.70
CA GLU A 63 -18.42 0.51 -30.08
C GLU A 63 -18.37 0.46 -28.54
N GLU A 64 -18.42 -0.74 -27.93
CA GLU A 64 -18.29 -0.90 -26.48
C GLU A 64 -16.89 -0.50 -25.94
N ASP A 65 -15.81 -0.68 -26.73
CA ASP A 65 -14.45 -0.29 -26.34
C ASP A 65 -14.24 1.23 -26.44
N ASP A 66 -14.83 1.89 -27.45
CA ASP A 66 -14.79 3.36 -27.62
C ASP A 66 -15.56 4.08 -26.50
N ASP A 67 -16.75 3.58 -26.14
CA ASP A 67 -17.54 4.09 -25.02
C ASP A 67 -16.79 3.95 -23.68
N GLU A 68 -16.10 2.82 -23.45
CA GLU A 68 -15.27 2.61 -22.26
C GLU A 68 -14.10 3.61 -22.20
N GLU A 69 -13.40 3.84 -23.31
CA GLU A 69 -12.28 4.77 -23.37
C GLU A 69 -12.74 6.21 -23.08
N GLU A 70 -13.84 6.66 -23.69
CA GLU A 70 -14.41 7.99 -23.41
C GLU A 70 -14.78 8.15 -21.93
N ASN A 71 -15.44 7.15 -21.35
CA ASN A 71 -15.80 7.17 -19.92
C ASN A 71 -14.57 7.25 -19.01
N ASN A 72 -13.49 6.55 -19.36
CA ASN A 72 -12.22 6.64 -18.64
C ASN A 72 -11.59 8.03 -18.75
N GLU A 73 -11.60 8.66 -19.93
CA GLU A 73 -11.08 10.02 -20.10
C GLU A 73 -11.91 11.07 -19.34
N ILE A 74 -13.23 10.91 -19.30
CA ILE A 74 -14.12 11.74 -18.47
C ILE A 74 -13.77 11.56 -16.99
N LEU A 75 -13.60 10.33 -16.52
CA LEU A 75 -13.22 10.06 -15.13
C LEU A 75 -11.85 10.65 -14.78
N LYS A 76 -10.84 10.46 -15.62
CA LYS A 76 -9.50 11.06 -15.45
C LYS A 76 -9.59 12.58 -15.36
N ARG A 77 -10.38 13.21 -16.22
CA ARG A 77 -10.63 14.67 -16.19
C ARG A 77 -11.31 15.11 -14.90
N ARG A 78 -12.26 14.33 -14.37
CA ARG A 78 -12.94 14.63 -13.11
C ARG A 78 -12.00 14.50 -11.92
N ILE A 79 -11.14 13.47 -11.91
CA ILE A 79 -10.10 13.28 -10.89
C ILE A 79 -9.10 14.44 -10.94
N SER A 80 -8.57 14.78 -12.11
CA SER A 80 -7.51 15.81 -12.25
C SER A 80 -8.01 17.23 -11.95
N ASN A 81 -9.28 17.52 -12.19
CA ASN A 81 -9.89 18.81 -11.84
C ASN A 81 -10.49 18.83 -10.42
N HIS A 82 -10.37 17.75 -9.65
CA HIS A 82 -10.96 17.68 -8.32
C HIS A 82 -10.23 18.62 -7.33
N PRO A 83 -10.92 19.36 -6.44
CA PRO A 83 -10.29 20.28 -5.49
C PRO A 83 -9.23 19.63 -4.58
N LEU A 84 -9.40 18.34 -4.26
CA LEU A 84 -8.46 17.57 -3.43
C LEU A 84 -7.31 16.93 -4.21
N TYR A 85 -7.27 17.02 -5.55
CA TYR A 85 -6.25 16.34 -6.35
C TYR A 85 -4.83 16.76 -5.98
N GLY A 86 -4.60 18.06 -5.77
CA GLY A 86 -3.29 18.57 -5.33
C GLY A 86 -2.86 17.99 -3.97
N LEU A 87 -3.77 17.97 -3.00
CA LEU A 87 -3.52 17.39 -1.67
C LEU A 87 -3.23 15.90 -1.76
N LEU A 88 -3.95 15.19 -2.62
CA LEU A 88 -3.75 13.76 -2.83
C LEU A 88 -2.35 13.46 -3.37
N VAL A 89 -1.93 14.21 -4.40
CA VAL A 89 -0.59 14.08 -4.99
C VAL A 89 0.48 14.38 -3.95
N GLU A 90 0.31 15.45 -3.16
CA GLU A 90 1.25 15.80 -2.09
C GLU A 90 1.36 14.68 -1.05
N ALA A 91 0.24 14.16 -0.55
CA ALA A 91 0.22 13.06 0.41
C ALA A 91 0.89 11.79 -0.16
N HIS A 92 0.73 11.53 -1.46
CA HIS A 92 1.36 10.41 -2.13
C HIS A 92 2.89 10.58 -2.22
N LEU A 93 3.35 11.77 -2.65
CA LEU A 93 4.78 12.11 -2.72
C LEU A 93 5.46 12.04 -1.34
N ASP A 94 4.77 12.47 -0.29
CA ASP A 94 5.25 12.36 1.07
C ASP A 94 5.47 10.91 1.50
N CYS A 95 4.57 10.00 1.13
CA CYS A 95 4.74 8.56 1.36
C CYS A 95 5.97 8.01 0.61
N LEU A 96 6.14 8.36 -0.66
CA LEU A 96 7.30 7.92 -1.46
C LEU A 96 8.62 8.44 -0.89
N LYS A 97 8.63 9.66 -0.35
CA LYS A 97 9.79 10.27 0.29
C LYS A 97 10.15 9.56 1.59
N VAL A 98 9.16 9.28 2.45
CA VAL A 98 9.40 8.53 3.70
C VAL A 98 9.85 7.10 3.39
N GLY A 99 9.33 6.48 2.33
CA GLY A 99 9.72 5.14 1.90
C GLY A 99 11.08 5.05 1.19
N ASP A 100 11.73 6.18 0.87
CA ASP A 100 12.91 6.26 -0.01
C ASP A 100 12.69 5.58 -1.38
N ILE A 101 11.43 5.50 -1.83
CA ILE A 101 11.03 4.86 -3.10
C ILE A 101 11.16 5.86 -4.26
N SER A 102 11.18 7.16 -3.96
CA SER A 102 11.34 8.24 -4.96
C SER A 102 12.57 8.10 -5.86
N ASN A 103 13.62 7.40 -5.42
CA ASN A 103 14.80 7.09 -6.25
C ASN A 103 14.69 5.76 -7.03
N LEU A 104 13.78 4.87 -6.63
CA LEU A 104 13.56 3.54 -7.20
C LEU A 104 12.61 3.58 -8.42
N GLU A 105 11.86 4.66 -8.59
CA GLU A 105 10.93 4.90 -9.70
C GLU A 105 11.64 4.92 -11.08
N ARG A 106 12.97 5.13 -11.11
CA ARG A 106 13.77 4.99 -12.34
C ARG A 106 13.99 3.53 -12.77
N GLU A 107 13.88 2.57 -11.85
CA GLU A 107 14.07 1.14 -12.11
C GLU A 107 12.75 0.39 -12.26
N LEU A 108 11.71 0.86 -11.58
CA LEU A 108 10.34 0.42 -11.83
C LEU A 108 9.82 1.14 -13.07
N LYS A 109 10.17 0.63 -14.26
CA LYS A 109 9.21 0.75 -15.37
C LYS A 109 7.91 0.20 -14.80
N ILE A 110 6.94 1.09 -14.55
CA ILE A 110 5.55 0.71 -14.45
C ILE A 110 5.27 0.15 -15.83
N ASP A 111 5.58 -1.13 -16.01
CA ASP A 111 4.90 -1.96 -16.98
C ASP A 111 3.45 -1.64 -16.71
N GLU A 112 2.75 -1.06 -17.68
CA GLU A 112 1.31 -0.87 -17.64
C GLU A 112 0.73 -2.26 -17.47
N MET A 113 0.78 -2.76 -16.24
CA MET A 113 0.44 -4.11 -15.90
C MET A 113 -1.04 -4.11 -16.16
N GLN A 114 -1.38 -4.73 -17.28
CA GLN A 114 -2.71 -4.92 -17.81
C GLN A 114 -3.52 -5.75 -16.81
N ALA A 115 -3.81 -5.18 -15.65
CA ALA A 115 -4.87 -5.64 -14.77
C ALA A 115 -6.12 -4.87 -15.18
N ARG A 116 -6.50 -5.01 -16.45
CA ARG A 116 -7.84 -4.65 -16.91
C ARG A 116 -8.78 -5.75 -16.42
N GLU A 117 -9.11 -5.75 -15.13
CA GLU A 117 -10.52 -5.97 -14.84
C GLU A 117 -11.21 -4.73 -15.39
N LYS A 118 -11.77 -4.84 -16.61
CA LYS A 118 -12.64 -3.83 -17.21
C LYS A 118 -13.91 -3.73 -16.35
N GLN A 119 -13.77 -3.18 -15.16
CA GLN A 119 -14.92 -2.76 -14.37
C GLN A 119 -15.36 -1.44 -14.99
N ASN A 120 -16.65 -1.34 -15.30
CA ASN A 120 -17.25 -0.14 -15.86
C ASN A 120 -17.22 0.96 -14.78
N MET A 121 -16.07 1.63 -14.66
CA MET A 121 -15.80 2.72 -13.72
C MET A 121 -16.38 4.06 -14.23
N GLY A 122 -17.03 4.07 -15.41
CA GLY A 122 -17.57 5.28 -16.03
C GLY A 122 -18.68 5.98 -15.22
N MET A 123 -19.31 5.27 -14.27
CA MET A 123 -20.49 5.75 -13.56
C MET A 123 -20.24 6.28 -12.13
N PHE A 124 -19.03 6.72 -11.77
CA PHE A 124 -18.87 7.38 -10.46
C PHE A 124 -19.73 8.64 -10.38
N SER A 125 -20.66 8.69 -9.42
CA SER A 125 -21.31 9.94 -9.03
C SER A 125 -20.29 10.92 -8.46
N GLN A 126 -20.62 12.22 -8.43
CA GLN A 126 -19.71 13.21 -7.84
C GLN A 126 -19.44 12.92 -6.37
N SER A 127 -20.46 12.50 -5.61
CA SER A 127 -20.33 12.14 -4.20
C SER A 127 -19.42 10.94 -3.95
N GLU A 128 -19.43 9.93 -4.83
CA GLU A 128 -18.54 8.78 -4.68
C GLU A 128 -17.09 9.16 -4.97
N LEU A 129 -16.87 10.02 -5.96
CA LEU A 129 -15.54 10.56 -6.24
C LEU A 129 -15.03 11.40 -5.05
N ASP A 130 -15.88 12.26 -4.48
CA ASP A 130 -15.52 13.09 -3.33
C ASP A 130 -15.09 12.20 -2.14
N LEU A 131 -15.90 11.18 -1.83
CA LEU A 131 -15.63 10.21 -0.76
C LEU A 131 -14.33 9.44 -1.02
N PHE A 132 -14.11 9.01 -2.26
CA PHE A 132 -12.88 8.33 -2.66
C PHE A 132 -11.66 9.22 -2.43
N MET A 133 -11.71 10.47 -2.89
CA MET A 133 -10.60 11.41 -2.77
C MET A 133 -10.25 11.69 -1.30
N GLU A 134 -11.26 11.86 -0.44
CA GLU A 134 -11.07 12.05 1.00
C GLU A 134 -10.50 10.80 1.68
N ALA A 135 -11.10 9.64 1.44
CA ALA A 135 -10.67 8.37 2.02
C ALA A 135 -9.22 8.03 1.60
N TYR A 136 -8.86 8.32 0.36
CA TYR A 136 -7.53 8.03 -0.16
C TYR A 136 -6.47 8.98 0.42
N CYS A 137 -6.77 10.28 0.55
CA CYS A 137 -5.90 11.22 1.29
C CYS A 137 -5.67 10.75 2.74
N LEU A 138 -6.74 10.35 3.43
CA LEU A 138 -6.67 9.83 4.80
C LEU A 138 -5.82 8.56 4.90
N ALA A 139 -5.98 7.63 3.96
CA ALA A 139 -5.22 6.40 3.92
C ALA A 139 -3.73 6.67 3.73
N LEU A 140 -3.35 7.58 2.83
CA LEU A 140 -1.96 7.99 2.62
C LEU A 140 -1.38 8.66 3.87
N GLY A 141 -2.13 9.54 4.55
CA GLY A 141 -1.70 10.14 5.80
C GLY A 141 -1.38 9.12 6.89
N LYS A 142 -2.25 8.11 7.06
CA LYS A 142 -2.02 7.01 8.01
C LYS A 142 -0.84 6.14 7.62
N LEU A 143 -0.66 5.86 6.33
CA LEU A 143 0.48 5.11 5.82
C LEU A 143 1.79 5.85 6.15
N LYS A 144 1.86 7.16 5.86
CA LYS A 144 3.01 8.00 6.20
C LYS A 144 3.35 7.92 7.68
N GLU A 145 2.37 8.12 8.57
CA GLU A 145 2.58 8.03 10.02
C GLU A 145 3.11 6.66 10.44
N ALA A 146 2.49 5.59 9.94
CA ALA A 146 2.90 4.22 10.21
C ALA A 146 4.32 3.88 9.73
N MET A 147 4.83 4.57 8.71
CA MET A 147 6.21 4.41 8.22
C MET A 147 7.21 5.27 9.00
N VAL A 148 6.85 6.52 9.33
CA VAL A 148 7.73 7.44 10.07
C VAL A 148 8.03 6.92 11.48
N GLU A 149 7.03 6.35 12.15
CA GLU A 149 7.15 5.89 13.54
C GLU A 149 8.27 4.85 13.78
N PRO A 150 8.34 3.73 13.03
CA PRO A 150 9.42 2.76 13.17
C PRO A 150 10.80 3.31 12.75
N GLN A 151 10.84 4.23 11.78
CA GLN A 151 12.08 4.88 11.36
C GLN A 151 12.65 5.77 12.47
N GLN A 152 11.80 6.58 13.11
CA GLN A 152 12.20 7.41 14.24
C GLN A 152 12.65 6.58 15.44
N LYS A 153 11.93 5.50 15.76
CA LYS A 153 12.33 4.55 16.82
C LYS A 153 13.71 3.95 16.56
N SER A 154 13.96 3.51 15.33
CA SER A 154 15.24 2.93 14.93
C SER A 154 16.38 3.96 15.02
N MET A 155 16.14 5.17 14.51
CA MET A 155 17.09 6.28 14.59
C MET A 155 17.42 6.65 16.05
N ALA A 156 16.42 6.74 16.92
CA ALA A 156 16.61 7.00 18.34
C ALA A 156 17.44 5.90 19.02
N PHE A 157 17.14 4.63 18.73
CA PHE A 157 17.91 3.50 19.23
C PHE A 157 19.39 3.57 18.81
N ILE A 158 19.66 3.80 17.51
CA ILE A 158 21.01 3.93 16.96
C ILE A 158 21.77 5.09 17.63
N ASN A 159 21.14 6.26 17.74
CA ASN A 159 21.74 7.43 18.38
C ASN A 159 22.08 7.19 19.86
N ASN A 160 21.20 6.50 20.58
CA ASN A 160 21.44 6.10 21.96
C ASN A 160 22.65 5.17 22.07
N MET A 161 22.75 4.15 21.22
CA MET A 161 23.90 3.24 21.18
C MET A 161 25.20 3.97 20.87
N HIS A 162 25.20 4.86 19.87
CA HIS A 162 26.37 5.68 19.56
C HIS A 162 26.79 6.57 20.74
N SER A 163 25.83 7.12 21.50
CA SER A 163 26.15 7.91 22.68
C SER A 163 26.83 7.09 23.76
N GLN A 164 26.32 5.90 24.06
CA GLN A 164 26.93 5.00 25.04
C GLN A 164 28.36 4.60 24.64
N LEU A 165 28.60 4.28 23.36
CA LEU A 165 29.92 3.93 22.85
C LEU A 165 30.93 5.09 22.95
N ARG A 166 30.49 6.33 22.70
CA ARG A 166 31.35 7.52 22.84
C ARG A 166 31.77 7.75 24.29
N GLU A 167 30.85 7.60 25.24
CA GLU A 167 31.16 7.76 26.67
C GLU A 167 32.19 6.73 27.15
N LEU A 168 32.07 5.47 26.72
CA LEU A 168 33.06 4.43 27.03
C LEU A 168 34.46 4.78 26.49
N THR A 169 34.52 5.31 25.27
CA THR A 169 35.79 5.66 24.62
C THR A 169 36.44 6.88 25.28
N LYS A 170 35.64 7.87 25.69
CA LYS A 170 36.11 9.04 26.44
C LYS A 170 36.63 8.67 27.83
N ALA A 171 35.96 7.75 28.52
CA ALA A 171 36.41 7.23 29.82
C ALA A 171 37.73 6.44 29.74
N THR A 172 38.08 5.92 28.55
CA THR A 172 39.27 5.09 28.34
C THR A 172 40.51 5.89 27.91
N LEU A 173 40.36 7.16 27.51
CA LEU A 173 41.50 8.00 27.15
C LEU A 173 42.12 8.64 28.42
N PRO A 174 43.37 8.28 28.80
CA PRO A 174 44.03 8.94 29.92
C PRO A 174 44.32 10.41 29.57
N ALA A 175 44.13 11.29 30.55
CA ALA A 175 44.49 12.71 30.45
C ALA A 175 45.99 12.84 30.06
N PRO A 176 46.37 13.87 29.26
CA PRO A 176 47.77 14.12 28.94
C PRO A 176 48.57 14.24 30.24
N PRO A 177 49.77 13.63 30.35
CA PRO A 177 50.56 13.71 31.57
C PRO A 177 50.88 15.17 31.87
N GLU A 178 50.37 15.67 33.00
CA GLU A 178 50.82 16.94 33.55
C GLU A 178 52.33 16.85 33.81
N PRO A 179 53.11 17.90 33.48
CA PRO A 179 54.54 17.90 33.69
C PRO A 179 54.81 17.94 35.20
N ALA A 180 55.02 16.75 35.79
CA ALA A 180 55.64 16.63 37.10
C ALA A 180 57.02 17.29 37.02
N ALA A 181 57.17 18.42 37.71
CA ALA A 181 58.45 19.04 38.00
C ALA A 181 59.28 18.07 38.85
N SER A 182 59.97 17.13 38.19
CA SER A 182 60.98 16.27 38.78
C SER A 182 62.27 17.09 38.91
N SER A 183 62.40 17.76 40.05
CA SER A 183 63.64 18.38 40.48
C SER A 183 64.56 17.31 41.06
N SER A 184 65.50 16.81 40.25
CA SER A 184 66.72 16.15 40.75
C SER A 184 67.86 16.40 39.75
N GLU A 185 68.72 17.36 40.07
CA GLU A 185 70.05 17.47 39.46
C GLU A 185 70.85 16.18 39.71
N CYS A 186 71.56 15.69 38.68
CA CYS A 186 72.92 15.17 38.84
C CYS A 186 73.64 14.96 37.49
N LYS A 187 74.69 15.77 37.30
CA LYS A 187 75.99 15.46 36.68
C LYS A 187 76.05 15.19 35.16
N LEU A 188 76.30 16.29 34.45
CA LEU A 188 77.43 16.51 33.53
C LEU A 188 78.23 15.27 33.09
N ILE A 189 77.95 14.73 31.90
CA ILE A 189 78.93 13.98 31.09
C ILE A 189 78.98 14.56 29.66
N ARG A 190 79.84 15.58 29.56
CA ARG A 190 80.88 15.83 28.55
C ARG A 190 80.90 14.99 27.25
N ARG A 191 80.69 15.69 26.11
CA ARG A 191 81.36 15.62 24.77
C ARG A 191 81.21 14.29 23.98
N ASN A 192 81.02 14.25 22.66
CA ASN A 192 81.37 15.17 21.57
C ASN A 192 80.57 14.81 20.28
N PRO A 193 80.28 15.74 19.36
CA PRO A 193 79.78 15.44 18.01
C PRO A 193 80.94 15.43 16.99
N THR A 194 80.87 14.59 15.95
CA THR A 194 81.65 14.57 14.66
C THR A 194 81.35 13.19 14.03
N ILE A 195 80.91 12.97 12.80
CA ILE A 195 80.66 13.74 11.56
C ILE A 195 79.47 13.05 10.87
#